data_AF-A0A497LV35-F1
#
_entry.id   AF-A0A497LV35-F1
#
_cell.length_a   1.000
_cell.length_b   1.000
_cell.length_c   1.000
_cell.angle_alpha   90.00
_cell.angle_beta   90.00
_cell.angle_gamma   90.00
#
_symmetry.space_group_name_H-M   'P 1'
#
loop_
_entity.id
_entity.type
_entity.pdbx_description
1 polymer ?
#
loop_
_entity_poly.entity_id
_entity_poly.type
_entity_poly.pdbx_seq_one_letter_code
_entity_poly.pdbx_strand_id
1 'polypeptide(L)'
;MMDERLHGVKLINWLVSVILLLPAIIWLLNGIINLLGEGLYSYTFLLPSSFKIHTVTLIAITTFYITVLLTLKPHNPLRNFLVSTLLIFLSNALYEFVYFLFMCNVHILLPPPHHRHPARLPLPISMMLSIMVGPRSIIGLLLGMLLLLLLNLKFHFLRTDRVRILLFLLGFSGFITSMFTLNQMGFFRAVHLYLRRLTPRDPHNPIWMLSKFLCIWMFLPLLDVEFSRGFKELLRWVS
;
A
#
# COMPACT_ATOMS: atom_id res chain seq x y z
N MET A 1 -14.27 -41.69 9.02
CA MET A 1 -13.33 -41.44 7.91
C MET A 1 -13.55 -40.11 7.17
N MET A 2 -14.79 -39.72 6.81
CA MET A 2 -15.05 -38.39 6.18
C MET A 2 -14.94 -37.23 7.18
N ASP A 3 -15.28 -37.47 8.45
CA ASP A 3 -15.26 -36.47 9.53
C ASP A 3 -13.83 -36.11 10.00
N GLU A 4 -12.93 -37.10 10.09
CA GLU A 4 -11.53 -36.89 10.45
C GLU A 4 -10.75 -36.09 9.39
N ARG A 5 -11.00 -36.33 8.09
CA ARG A 5 -10.43 -35.52 7.01
C ARG A 5 -10.91 -34.06 7.09
N LEU A 6 -12.19 -33.86 7.40
CA LEU A 6 -12.76 -32.51 7.53
C LEU A 6 -12.16 -31.77 8.74
N HIS A 7 -11.94 -32.48 9.85
CA HIS A 7 -11.25 -31.95 11.03
C HIS A 7 -9.78 -31.60 10.74
N GLY A 8 -9.05 -32.47 10.04
CA GLY A 8 -7.66 -32.22 9.64
C GLY A 8 -7.51 -31.00 8.74
N VAL A 9 -8.38 -30.84 7.74
CA VAL A 9 -8.36 -29.67 6.83
C VAL A 9 -8.68 -28.38 7.58
N LYS A 10 -9.63 -28.39 8.53
CA LYS A 10 -9.93 -27.24 9.38
C LYS A 10 -8.74 -26.85 10.25
N LEU A 11 -8.07 -27.83 10.87
CA LEU A 11 -6.89 -27.59 11.70
C LEU A 11 -5.73 -26.98 10.90
N ILE A 12 -5.46 -27.51 9.70
CA ILE A 12 -4.41 -26.98 8.81
C ILE A 12 -4.73 -25.53 8.41
N ASN A 13 -5.95 -25.25 7.97
CA ASN A 13 -6.34 -23.89 7.61
C ASN A 13 -6.23 -22.92 8.80
N TRP A 14 -6.56 -23.37 10.01
CA TRP A 14 -6.39 -22.59 11.22
C TRP A 14 -4.91 -22.29 11.51
N LEU A 15 -4.04 -23.31 11.51
CA LEU A 15 -2.60 -23.15 11.72
C LEU A 15 -1.98 -22.20 10.70
N VAL A 16 -2.32 -22.35 9.43
CA VAL A 16 -1.85 -21.46 8.36
C VAL A 16 -2.34 -20.02 8.60
N SER A 17 -3.58 -19.83 9.02
CA SER A 17 -4.10 -18.50 9.36
C SER A 17 -3.30 -17.84 10.48
N VAL A 18 -3.00 -18.59 11.55
CA VAL A 18 -2.20 -18.09 12.69
C VAL A 18 -0.79 -17.69 12.24
N ILE A 19 -0.11 -18.56 11.47
CA ILE A 19 1.23 -18.29 10.94
C ILE A 19 1.24 -17.03 10.07
N LEU A 20 0.22 -16.82 9.24
CA LEU A 20 0.11 -15.68 8.34
C LEU A 20 -0.34 -14.39 9.04
N LEU A 21 -1.05 -14.48 10.17
CA LEU A 21 -1.49 -13.33 10.97
C LEU A 21 -0.40 -12.81 11.88
N LEU A 22 0.39 -13.69 12.49
CA LEU A 22 1.32 -13.34 13.56
C LEU A 22 2.30 -12.21 13.18
N PRO A 23 2.99 -12.25 12.01
CA PRO A 23 3.88 -11.16 11.61
C PRO A 23 3.15 -9.83 11.44
N ALA A 24 1.93 -9.86 10.87
CA ALA A 24 1.14 -8.67 10.64
C ALA A 24 0.67 -8.02 11.94
N ILE A 25 0.31 -8.83 12.95
CA ILE A 25 -0.06 -8.34 14.28
C ILE A 25 1.16 -7.69 14.96
N ILE A 26 2.33 -8.35 14.90
CA ILE A 26 3.57 -7.80 15.45
C ILE A 26 3.92 -6.46 14.81
N TRP A 27 3.85 -6.37 13.48
CA TRP A 27 4.10 -5.11 12.76
C TRP A 27 3.07 -4.02 13.08
N LEU A 28 1.80 -4.39 13.24
CA LEU A 28 0.77 -3.45 13.64
C LEU A 28 1.02 -2.90 15.04
N LEU A 29 1.33 -3.76 16.02
CA LEU A 29 1.63 -3.36 17.39
C LEU A 29 2.87 -2.47 17.45
N ASN A 30 3.94 -2.86 16.75
CA ASN A 30 5.17 -2.06 16.69
C ASN A 30 4.92 -0.70 16.02
N GLY A 31 4.08 -0.67 15.00
CA GLY A 31 3.63 0.57 14.38
C GLY A 31 2.84 1.46 15.35
N ILE A 32 1.90 0.89 16.10
CA ILE A 32 1.11 1.65 17.10
C ILE A 32 2.03 2.22 18.19
N ILE A 33 2.96 1.41 18.71
CA ILE A 33 3.92 1.85 19.72
C ILE A 33 4.77 3.03 19.21
N ASN A 34 5.33 2.91 18.01
CA ASN A 34 6.13 3.99 17.42
C ASN A 34 5.28 5.24 17.14
N LEU A 35 4.03 5.08 16.70
CA LEU A 35 3.13 6.20 16.47
C LEU A 35 2.80 6.94 17.78
N LEU A 36 2.61 6.20 18.87
CA LEU A 36 2.33 6.79 20.19
C LEU A 36 3.57 7.45 20.80
N GLY A 37 4.77 6.89 20.59
CA GLY A 37 6.01 7.41 21.14
C GLY A 37 6.61 8.58 20.35
N GLU A 38 6.63 8.48 19.02
CA GLU A 38 7.32 9.42 18.12
C GLU A 38 6.37 10.24 17.25
N GLY A 39 5.06 9.99 17.33
CA GLY A 39 4.03 10.74 16.60
C GLY A 39 3.89 10.35 15.13
N LEU A 40 3.24 11.21 14.34
CA LEU A 40 2.86 10.95 12.95
C LEU A 40 4.06 10.78 12.00
N TYR A 41 5.22 11.32 12.33
CA TYR A 41 6.43 11.30 11.50
C TYR A 41 7.39 10.15 11.83
N SER A 42 6.92 9.20 12.62
CA SER A 42 7.68 8.05 13.06
C SER A 42 7.99 7.08 11.92
N TYR A 43 9.09 6.34 12.12
CA TYR A 43 9.49 5.25 11.23
C TYR A 43 9.59 3.95 12.02
N THR A 44 9.09 2.87 11.42
CA THR A 44 9.15 1.52 12.01
C THR A 44 10.09 0.64 11.20
N PHE A 45 10.86 -0.20 11.89
CA PHE A 45 11.69 -1.23 11.27
C PHE A 45 10.84 -2.46 10.98
N LEU A 46 10.90 -2.96 9.75
CA LEU A 46 10.13 -4.13 9.31
C LEU A 46 10.69 -5.46 9.85
N LEU A 47 11.99 -5.51 10.15
CA LEU A 47 12.75 -6.66 10.64
C LEU A 47 13.96 -6.12 11.43
N PRO A 48 14.83 -6.96 12.03
CA PRO A 48 16.18 -6.52 12.46
C PRO A 48 17.04 -5.92 11.33
N SER A 49 16.54 -5.82 10.10
CA SER A 49 17.19 -5.14 8.99
C SER A 49 16.98 -3.63 9.02
N SER A 50 17.92 -2.87 8.43
CA SER A 50 17.92 -1.41 8.39
C SER A 50 16.81 -0.77 7.52
N PHE A 51 15.83 -1.54 7.05
CA PHE A 51 14.73 -1.02 6.22
C PHE A 51 13.67 -0.35 7.09
N LYS A 52 13.65 0.98 7.02
CA LYS A 52 12.65 1.83 7.65
C LYS A 52 11.47 2.06 6.72
N ILE A 53 10.26 1.91 7.25
CA ILE A 53 9.03 2.33 6.60
C ILE A 53 8.35 3.38 7.48
N HIS A 54 7.72 4.37 6.86
CA HIS A 54 6.95 5.36 7.60
C HIS A 54 5.81 4.67 8.35
N THR A 55 5.70 4.89 9.65
CA THR A 55 4.86 4.10 10.56
C THR A 55 3.38 4.11 10.15
N VAL A 56 2.85 5.26 9.73
CA VAL A 56 1.47 5.35 9.20
C VAL A 56 1.27 4.50 7.94
N THR A 57 2.29 4.39 7.08
CA THR A 57 2.22 3.51 5.90
C THR A 57 2.20 2.04 6.32
N LEU A 58 3.03 1.68 7.31
CA LEU A 58 3.04 0.32 7.85
C LEU A 58 1.67 -0.06 8.42
N ILE A 59 1.09 0.80 9.26
CA ILE A 59 -0.23 0.59 9.85
C ILE A 59 -1.30 0.45 8.75
N ALA A 60 -1.29 1.30 7.72
CA ALA A 60 -2.24 1.20 6.61
C ALA A 60 -2.14 -0.14 5.87
N ILE A 61 -0.92 -0.61 5.60
CA ILE A 61 -0.67 -1.89 4.91
C ILE A 61 -1.06 -3.08 5.78
N THR A 62 -0.67 -3.09 7.07
CA THR A 62 -0.93 -4.21 7.96
C THR A 62 -2.40 -4.33 8.31
N THR A 63 -3.10 -3.21 8.53
CA THR A 63 -4.55 -3.21 8.77
C THR A 63 -5.32 -3.68 7.54
N PHE A 64 -4.96 -3.23 6.33
CA PHE A 64 -5.55 -3.73 5.09
C PHE A 64 -5.32 -5.24 4.92
N TYR A 65 -4.07 -5.70 5.12
CA TYR A 65 -3.72 -7.11 5.05
C TYR A 65 -4.56 -7.96 6.00
N ILE A 66 -4.61 -7.61 7.28
CA ILE A 66 -5.38 -8.32 8.31
C ILE A 66 -6.87 -8.34 7.92
N THR A 67 -7.41 -7.20 7.46
CA THR A 67 -8.80 -7.09 7.03
C THR A 67 -9.12 -8.07 5.90
N VAL A 68 -8.33 -8.07 4.83
CA VAL A 68 -8.55 -8.97 3.68
C VAL A 68 -8.37 -10.44 4.09
N LEU A 69 -7.33 -10.75 4.88
CA LEU A 69 -7.05 -12.10 5.33
C LEU A 69 -8.23 -12.71 6.09
N LEU A 70 -8.86 -11.92 6.98
CA LEU A 70 -9.95 -12.35 7.85
C LEU A 70 -11.34 -12.33 7.19
N THR A 71 -11.57 -11.45 6.21
CA THR A 71 -12.93 -11.17 5.72
C THR A 71 -13.21 -11.66 4.29
N LEU A 72 -12.19 -11.97 3.50
CA LEU A 72 -12.37 -12.34 2.09
C LEU A 72 -12.98 -13.74 1.91
N LYS A 73 -14.02 -13.85 1.07
CA LYS A 73 -14.78 -15.08 0.80
C LYS A 73 -14.45 -15.80 -0.52
N PRO A 74 -14.63 -17.12 -0.60
CA PRO A 74 -14.67 -18.08 0.51
C PRO A 74 -13.41 -18.08 1.39
N HIS A 75 -13.56 -18.20 2.71
CA HIS A 75 -12.45 -18.15 3.67
C HIS A 75 -11.41 -19.26 3.41
N ASN A 76 -10.29 -18.87 2.80
CA ASN A 76 -9.13 -19.72 2.61
C ASN A 76 -7.87 -18.89 2.86
N PRO A 77 -7.02 -19.26 3.84
CA PRO A 77 -5.96 -18.37 4.32
C PRO A 77 -4.86 -18.14 3.29
N LEU A 78 -4.45 -19.17 2.55
CA LEU A 78 -3.43 -19.03 1.51
C LEU A 78 -3.92 -18.13 0.38
N ARG A 79 -5.16 -18.35 -0.06
CA ARG A 79 -5.78 -17.54 -1.10
C ARG A 79 -5.93 -16.08 -0.66
N ASN A 80 -6.46 -15.86 0.55
CA ASN A 80 -6.68 -14.53 1.08
C ASN A 80 -5.33 -13.80 1.26
N PHE A 81 -4.28 -14.51 1.67
CA PHE A 81 -2.90 -14.02 1.69
C PHE A 81 -2.39 -13.61 0.30
N LEU A 82 -2.60 -14.45 -0.71
CA LEU A 82 -2.19 -14.14 -2.09
C LEU A 82 -2.91 -12.89 -2.61
N VAL A 83 -4.22 -12.79 -2.37
CA VAL A 83 -5.03 -11.64 -2.79
C VAL A 83 -4.62 -10.36 -2.05
N SER A 84 -4.49 -10.41 -0.73
CA SER A 84 -4.07 -9.23 0.06
C SER A 84 -2.68 -8.76 -0.35
N THR A 85 -1.73 -9.69 -0.50
CA THR A 85 -0.36 -9.39 -0.91
C THR A 85 -0.33 -8.78 -2.31
N LEU A 86 -1.05 -9.37 -3.26
CA LEU A 86 -1.14 -8.84 -4.62
C LEU A 86 -1.69 -7.41 -4.63
N LEU A 87 -2.78 -7.14 -3.88
CA LEU A 87 -3.39 -5.82 -3.84
C LEU A 87 -2.49 -4.78 -3.18
N ILE A 88 -1.71 -5.16 -2.17
CA ILE A 88 -0.68 -4.29 -1.57
C ILE A 88 0.38 -3.92 -2.62
N PHE A 89 0.90 -4.90 -3.37
CA PHE A 89 1.88 -4.63 -4.43
C PHE A 89 1.30 -3.80 -5.57
N LEU A 90 0.07 -4.09 -6.00
CA LEU A 90 -0.62 -3.34 -7.05
C LEU A 90 -0.88 -1.90 -6.61
N SER A 91 -1.31 -1.70 -5.35
CA SER A 91 -1.49 -0.38 -4.75
C SER A 91 -0.17 0.39 -4.70
N ASN A 92 0.93 -0.25 -4.27
CA ASN A 92 2.24 0.40 -4.24
C ASN A 92 2.72 0.77 -5.66
N ALA A 93 2.54 -0.12 -6.64
CA ALA A 93 2.90 0.17 -8.03
C ALA A 93 2.08 1.34 -8.60
N LEU A 94 0.78 1.40 -8.30
CA LEU A 94 -0.07 2.53 -8.69
C LEU A 94 0.36 3.82 -8.01
N TYR A 95 0.63 3.78 -6.71
CA TYR A 95 1.10 4.92 -5.95
C TYR A 95 2.40 5.47 -6.55
N GLU A 96 3.39 4.60 -6.79
CA GLU A 96 4.67 4.97 -7.39
C GLU A 96 4.50 5.53 -8.80
N PHE A 97 3.60 4.97 -9.60
CA PHE A 97 3.30 5.47 -10.94
C PHE A 97 2.73 6.88 -10.90
N VAL A 98 1.68 7.12 -10.10
CA VAL A 98 1.08 8.46 -9.97
C VAL A 98 2.09 9.44 -9.37
N TYR A 99 2.83 9.03 -8.34
CA TYR A 99 3.90 9.82 -7.74
C TYR A 99 4.96 10.22 -8.76
N PHE A 100 5.37 9.30 -9.64
CA PHE A 100 6.29 9.56 -10.74
C PHE A 100 5.76 10.61 -11.71
N LEU A 101 4.48 10.54 -12.11
CA LEU A 101 3.87 11.55 -13.00
C LEU A 101 3.97 12.97 -12.42
N PHE A 102 3.69 13.13 -11.13
CA PHE A 102 3.80 14.43 -10.46
C PHE A 102 5.26 14.89 -10.30
N MET A 103 6.19 13.98 -10.02
CA MET A 103 7.62 14.30 -9.97
C MET A 103 8.17 14.73 -11.33
N CYS A 104 7.74 14.10 -12.43
CA CYS A 104 8.12 14.51 -13.78
C CYS A 104 7.68 15.95 -14.07
N ASN A 105 6.50 16.36 -13.62
CA ASN A 105 6.02 17.72 -13.79
C ASN A 105 6.97 18.74 -13.15
N VAL A 106 7.49 18.45 -11.94
CA VAL A 106 8.49 19.30 -11.27
C VAL A 106 9.78 19.43 -12.09
N HIS A 107 10.20 18.35 -12.74
CA HIS A 107 11.41 18.35 -13.56
C HIS A 107 11.28 19.15 -14.87
N ILE A 108 10.08 19.23 -15.44
CA ILE A 108 9.82 19.98 -16.69
C ILE A 108 9.72 21.49 -16.43
N LEU A 109 9.25 21.90 -15.24
CA LEU A 109 8.98 23.29 -14.89
C LEU A 109 10.18 24.09 -14.34
N LEU A 110 11.32 23.45 -14.03
CA LEU A 110 12.52 24.19 -13.61
C LEU A 110 13.42 24.48 -14.82
N PRO A 111 13.61 25.75 -15.24
CA PRO A 111 14.76 26.08 -16.06
C PRO A 111 16.04 25.82 -15.25
N PRO A 112 17.12 25.30 -15.87
CA PRO A 112 18.39 25.16 -15.18
C PRO A 112 18.86 26.53 -14.69
N PRO A 113 19.42 26.64 -13.47
CA PRO A 113 19.97 27.90 -13.00
C PRO A 113 21.04 28.35 -14.00
N HIS A 114 20.75 29.42 -14.73
CA HIS A 114 21.72 30.12 -15.55
C HIS A 114 22.76 30.72 -14.61
N HIS A 115 23.82 29.99 -14.28
CA HIS A 115 25.13 30.55 -13.96
C HIS A 115 26.25 29.55 -14.35
N ARG A 116 27.08 30.06 -15.27
CA ARG A 116 28.31 29.55 -15.90
C ARG A 116 29.15 28.55 -15.09
N HIS A 117 29.30 27.32 -15.60
CA HIS A 117 30.57 26.68 -16.05
C HIS A 117 30.38 25.16 -16.33
N PRO A 118 31.16 24.54 -17.25
CA PRO A 118 30.94 23.18 -17.71
C PRO A 118 31.67 22.18 -16.82
N ALA A 119 30.97 21.61 -15.85
CA ALA A 119 31.32 20.31 -15.32
C ALA A 119 30.17 19.37 -15.70
N ARG A 120 30.49 18.32 -16.46
CA ARG A 120 29.58 17.20 -16.70
C ARG A 120 29.20 16.61 -15.34
N LEU A 121 28.12 17.09 -14.72
CA LEU A 121 27.56 16.42 -13.57
C LEU A 121 26.98 15.09 -14.05
N PRO A 122 27.28 13.96 -13.39
CA PRO A 122 26.64 12.69 -13.71
C PRO A 122 25.13 12.88 -13.61
N LEU A 123 24.37 12.21 -14.49
CA LEU A 123 22.90 12.25 -14.51
C LEU A 123 22.39 12.25 -13.05
N PRO A 124 21.66 13.30 -12.61
CA PRO A 124 21.39 13.47 -11.20
C PRO A 124 20.64 12.23 -10.70
N ILE A 125 21.07 11.66 -9.57
CA ILE A 125 20.50 10.45 -8.98
C ILE A 125 18.96 10.55 -8.85
N SER A 126 18.40 11.76 -8.67
CA SER A 126 16.96 12.00 -8.68
C SER A 126 16.27 11.68 -10.02
N MET A 127 16.95 11.96 -11.13
CA MET A 127 16.50 11.67 -12.49
C MET A 127 16.72 10.20 -12.84
N MET A 128 17.81 9.57 -12.37
CA MET A 128 17.96 8.11 -12.42
C MET A 128 16.90 7.38 -11.58
N LEU A 129 16.57 7.87 -10.37
CA LEU A 129 15.51 7.29 -9.54
C LEU A 129 14.15 7.44 -10.21
N SER A 130 13.86 8.62 -10.78
CA SER A 130 12.62 8.88 -11.52
C SER A 130 12.53 7.98 -12.79
N ILE A 131 13.59 7.92 -13.60
CA ILE A 131 13.69 7.07 -14.80
C ILE A 131 13.71 5.57 -14.46
N MET A 132 14.11 5.15 -13.25
CA MET A 132 14.03 3.74 -12.83
C MET A 132 12.70 3.38 -12.17
N VAL A 133 12.05 4.31 -11.46
CA VAL A 133 10.77 4.08 -10.77
C VAL A 133 9.60 4.08 -11.77
N GLY A 134 9.62 4.93 -12.80
CA GLY A 134 8.59 4.96 -13.84
C GLY A 134 8.40 3.61 -14.56
N PRO A 135 9.42 3.06 -15.24
CA PRO A 135 9.32 1.77 -15.92
C PRO A 135 9.01 0.61 -14.97
N ARG A 136 9.58 0.60 -13.75
CA ARG A 136 9.29 -0.43 -12.74
C ARG A 136 7.83 -0.40 -12.28
N SER A 137 7.26 0.78 -12.05
CA SER A 137 5.86 0.92 -11.65
C SER A 137 4.91 0.56 -12.78
N ILE A 138 5.22 0.89 -14.04
CA ILE A 138 4.44 0.45 -15.22
C ILE A 138 4.45 -1.08 -15.34
N ILE A 139 5.62 -1.71 -15.26
CA ILE A 139 5.74 -3.17 -15.28
C ILE A 139 4.97 -3.79 -14.11
N GLY A 140 5.11 -3.23 -12.91
CA GLY A 140 4.40 -3.66 -11.71
C GLY A 140 2.88 -3.56 -11.85
N LEU A 141 2.38 -2.50 -12.46
CA LEU A 141 0.96 -2.32 -12.77
C LEU A 141 0.46 -3.36 -13.78
N LEU A 142 1.16 -3.51 -14.90
CA LEU A 142 0.76 -4.47 -15.94
C LEU A 142 0.77 -5.90 -15.42
N LEU A 143 1.86 -6.30 -14.75
CA LEU A 143 1.99 -7.63 -14.15
C LEU A 143 0.98 -7.84 -13.02
N GLY A 144 0.79 -6.83 -12.16
CA GLY A 144 -0.18 -6.89 -11.07
C GLY A 144 -1.62 -7.02 -11.56
N MET A 145 -2.00 -6.28 -12.62
CA MET A 145 -3.31 -6.39 -13.25
C MET A 145 -3.52 -7.75 -13.93
N LEU A 146 -2.49 -8.27 -14.60
CA LEU A 146 -2.53 -9.62 -15.19
C LEU A 146 -2.73 -10.68 -14.10
N LEU A 147 -1.96 -10.62 -13.01
CA LEU A 147 -2.11 -11.54 -11.87
C LEU A 147 -3.48 -11.39 -11.20
N LEU A 148 -4.00 -10.17 -11.08
CA LEU A 148 -5.33 -9.91 -10.52
C LEU A 148 -6.40 -10.60 -11.36
N LEU A 149 -6.31 -10.48 -12.68
CA LEU A 149 -7.22 -11.15 -13.61
C LEU A 149 -7.12 -12.68 -13.47
N LEU A 150 -5.90 -13.24 -13.47
CA LEU A 150 -5.69 -14.69 -13.33
C LEU A 150 -6.20 -15.24 -12.00
N LEU A 151 -5.93 -14.54 -10.89
CA LEU A 151 -6.44 -14.95 -9.58
C LEU A 151 -7.97 -14.82 -9.53
N ASN A 152 -8.55 -13.76 -10.11
CA ASN A 152 -9.99 -13.59 -10.12
C ASN A 152 -10.70 -14.63 -10.99
N LEU A 153 -10.10 -15.05 -12.11
CA LEU A 153 -10.58 -16.18 -12.92
C LEU A 153 -10.60 -17.48 -12.11
N LYS A 154 -9.64 -17.69 -11.22
CA LYS A 154 -9.55 -18.89 -10.39
C LYS A 154 -10.44 -18.85 -9.14
N PHE A 155 -10.58 -17.69 -8.52
CA PHE A 155 -11.10 -17.57 -7.16
C PHE A 155 -12.35 -16.69 -7.04
N HIS A 156 -12.75 -15.98 -8.09
CA HIS A 156 -13.96 -15.14 -8.17
C HIS A 156 -14.18 -14.25 -6.93
N PHE A 157 -13.15 -13.50 -6.54
CA PHE A 157 -13.20 -12.64 -5.34
C PHE A 157 -13.53 -11.18 -5.63
N LEU A 158 -13.52 -10.76 -6.90
CA LEU A 158 -13.96 -9.43 -7.31
C LEU A 158 -15.47 -9.41 -7.54
N ARG A 159 -16.15 -8.39 -7.01
CA ARG A 159 -17.57 -8.14 -7.26
C ARG A 159 -17.79 -7.00 -8.24
N THR A 160 -18.62 -7.26 -9.24
CA THR A 160 -19.00 -6.29 -10.29
C THR A 160 -20.30 -5.56 -9.95
N ASP A 161 -20.45 -5.12 -8.70
CA ASP A 161 -21.61 -4.32 -8.28
C ASP A 161 -21.36 -2.84 -8.59
N ARG A 162 -22.35 -2.16 -9.18
CA ARG A 162 -22.27 -0.74 -9.53
C ARG A 162 -21.92 0.15 -8.33
N VAL A 163 -22.47 -0.12 -7.15
CA VAL A 163 -22.20 0.63 -5.93
C VAL A 163 -20.76 0.45 -5.48
N ARG A 164 -20.24 -0.79 -5.57
CA ARG A 164 -18.86 -1.11 -5.19
C ARG A 164 -17.85 -0.48 -6.13
N ILE A 165 -18.14 -0.50 -7.43
CA ILE A 165 -17.34 0.19 -8.44
C ILE A 165 -17.36 1.70 -8.17
N LEU A 166 -18.52 2.28 -7.82
CA LEU A 166 -18.62 3.69 -7.47
C LEU A 166 -17.77 4.02 -6.23
N LEU A 167 -17.77 3.18 -5.20
CA LEU A 167 -16.93 3.36 -4.02
C LEU A 167 -15.44 3.27 -4.35
N PHE A 168 -15.03 2.34 -5.22
CA PHE A 168 -13.67 2.27 -5.74
C PHE A 168 -13.30 3.57 -6.48
N LEU A 169 -14.15 4.04 -7.38
CA LEU A 169 -13.92 5.27 -8.15
C LEU A 169 -13.87 6.51 -7.24
N LEU A 170 -14.70 6.57 -6.19
CA LEU A 170 -14.66 7.62 -5.19
C LEU A 170 -13.35 7.61 -4.41
N GLY A 171 -12.89 6.43 -3.96
CA GLY A 171 -11.60 6.26 -3.30
C GLY A 171 -10.43 6.66 -4.20
N PHE A 172 -10.46 6.23 -5.46
CA PHE A 172 -9.47 6.61 -6.48
C PHE A 172 -9.47 8.11 -6.74
N SER A 173 -10.65 8.73 -6.88
CA SER A 173 -10.78 10.19 -7.04
C SER A 173 -10.23 10.94 -5.83
N GLY A 174 -10.50 10.47 -4.60
CA GLY A 174 -9.92 11.03 -3.37
C GLY A 174 -8.39 10.92 -3.34
N PHE A 175 -7.84 9.78 -3.76
CA PHE A 175 -6.39 9.60 -3.91
C PHE A 175 -5.79 10.60 -4.91
N ILE A 176 -6.36 10.72 -6.11
CA ILE A 176 -5.90 11.66 -7.13
C ILE A 176 -6.01 13.12 -6.64
N THR A 177 -7.11 13.48 -6.00
CA THR A 177 -7.30 14.81 -5.40
C THR A 177 -6.25 15.11 -4.34
N SER A 178 -5.89 14.12 -3.52
CA SER A 178 -4.81 14.24 -2.53
C SER A 178 -3.46 14.50 -3.21
N MET A 179 -3.17 13.81 -4.32
CA MET A 179 -1.94 14.02 -5.10
C MET A 179 -1.90 15.42 -5.74
N PHE A 180 -3.01 15.91 -6.30
CA PHE A 180 -3.09 17.28 -6.80
C PHE A 180 -2.92 18.32 -5.69
N THR A 181 -3.54 18.11 -4.54
CA THR A 181 -3.42 19.01 -3.37
C THR A 181 -1.96 19.08 -2.91
N LEU A 182 -1.28 17.93 -2.81
CA LEU A 182 0.16 17.88 -2.51
C LEU A 182 0.97 18.69 -3.52
N ASN A 183 0.66 18.55 -4.81
CA ASN A 183 1.33 19.31 -5.86
C ASN A 183 1.14 20.82 -5.71
N GLN A 184 -0.10 21.28 -5.47
CA GLN A 184 -0.41 22.69 -5.26
C GLN A 184 0.29 23.26 -4.01
N MET A 185 0.45 22.47 -2.96
CA MET A 185 1.20 22.85 -1.74
C MET A 185 2.72 22.85 -1.93
N GLY A 186 3.23 22.51 -3.13
CA GLY A 186 4.66 22.44 -3.40
C GLY A 186 5.36 21.22 -2.80
N PHE A 187 4.61 20.20 -2.37
CA PHE A 187 5.16 18.99 -1.75
C PHE A 187 6.21 18.30 -2.63
N PHE A 188 5.91 18.04 -3.91
CA PHE A 188 6.84 17.35 -4.82
C PHE A 188 8.13 18.15 -5.06
N ARG A 189 8.04 19.49 -5.05
CA ARG A 189 9.22 20.36 -5.09
C ARG A 189 10.04 20.22 -3.82
N ALA A 190 9.41 20.21 -2.65
CA ALA A 190 10.07 20.01 -1.38
C ALA A 190 10.75 18.63 -1.31
N VAL A 191 10.10 17.56 -1.79
CA VAL A 191 10.70 16.23 -1.89
C VAL A 191 11.88 16.21 -2.85
N HIS A 192 11.76 16.86 -4.01
CA HIS A 192 12.87 16.96 -4.96
C HIS A 192 14.12 17.58 -4.32
N LEU A 193 13.95 18.67 -3.56
CA LEU A 193 15.03 19.33 -2.83
C LEU A 193 15.58 18.46 -1.69
N TYR A 194 14.69 17.80 -0.93
CA TYR A 194 15.05 16.91 0.18
C TYR A 194 15.87 15.72 -0.30
N LEU A 195 15.45 15.05 -1.38
CA LEU A 195 16.18 13.94 -2.00
C LEU A 195 17.55 14.37 -2.54
N ARG A 196 17.70 15.64 -2.96
CA ARG A 196 18.99 16.22 -3.35
C ARG A 196 19.84 16.68 -2.17
N ARG A 197 19.36 16.50 -0.93
CA ARG A 197 20.00 16.99 0.30
C ARG A 197 20.21 18.50 0.30
N LEU A 198 19.41 19.24 -0.47
CA LEU A 198 19.46 20.71 -0.54
C LEU A 198 18.62 21.36 0.57
N THR A 199 17.81 20.57 1.27
CA THR A 199 17.10 21.00 2.48
C THR A 199 17.09 19.85 3.49
N PRO A 200 17.30 20.13 4.79
CA PRO A 200 17.17 19.14 5.85
C PRO A 200 15.70 18.89 6.24
N ARG A 201 14.76 19.69 5.73
CA ARG A 201 13.36 19.63 6.15
C ARG A 201 12.65 18.46 5.47
N ASP A 202 12.14 17.54 6.27
CA ASP A 202 11.28 16.47 5.80
C ASP A 202 9.98 17.06 5.20
N PRO A 203 9.67 16.81 3.92
CA PRO A 203 8.46 17.31 3.27
C PRO A 203 7.19 16.53 3.63
N HIS A 204 7.28 15.35 4.27
CA HIS A 204 6.12 14.53 4.59
C HIS A 204 5.10 15.34 5.42
N ASN A 205 3.82 15.12 5.14
CA ASN A 205 2.72 15.81 5.80
C ASN A 205 1.48 14.90 5.87
N PRO A 206 0.44 15.26 6.65
CA PRO A 206 -0.75 14.41 6.80
C PRO A 206 -1.47 14.09 5.49
N ILE A 207 -1.45 14.97 4.48
CA ILE A 207 -2.08 14.72 3.18
C ILE A 207 -1.31 13.64 2.41
N TRP A 208 0.02 13.63 2.51
CA TRP A 208 0.84 12.56 1.94
C TRP A 208 0.53 11.22 2.62
N MET A 209 0.37 11.21 3.95
CA MET A 209 -0.04 10.01 4.69
C MET A 209 -1.43 9.53 4.26
N LEU A 210 -2.39 10.45 4.12
CA LEU A 210 -3.74 10.17 3.65
C LEU A 210 -3.73 9.59 2.24
N SER A 211 -2.91 10.12 1.33
CA SER A 211 -2.82 9.63 -0.05
C SER A 211 -2.40 8.14 -0.11
N LYS A 212 -1.48 7.71 0.75
CA LYS A 212 -1.09 6.30 0.88
C LYS A 212 -2.21 5.44 1.42
N PHE A 213 -2.93 5.92 2.43
CA PHE A 213 -4.09 5.23 2.99
C PHE A 213 -5.19 5.05 1.94
N LEU A 214 -5.55 6.10 1.21
CA LEU A 214 -6.55 6.03 0.14
C LEU A 214 -6.13 5.07 -0.98
N CYS A 215 -4.86 5.10 -1.39
CA CYS A 215 -4.36 4.27 -2.48
C CYS A 215 -4.47 2.76 -2.18
N ILE A 216 -4.32 2.33 -0.93
CA ILE A 216 -4.46 0.92 -0.56
C ILE A 216 -5.92 0.56 -0.25
N TRP A 217 -6.64 1.41 0.47
CA TRP A 217 -8.01 1.12 0.91
C TRP A 217 -9.06 1.21 -0.19
N MET A 218 -8.78 1.91 -1.30
CA MET A 218 -9.72 2.00 -2.41
C MET A 218 -10.05 0.65 -3.06
N PHE A 219 -9.21 -0.39 -2.89
CA PHE A 219 -9.48 -1.74 -3.42
C PHE A 219 -10.48 -2.55 -2.59
N LEU A 220 -10.67 -2.21 -1.31
CA LEU A 220 -11.54 -2.97 -0.41
C LEU A 220 -12.98 -3.13 -0.92
N PRO A 221 -13.66 -2.09 -1.47
CA PRO A 221 -15.01 -2.22 -2.01
C PRO A 221 -15.16 -3.28 -3.10
N LEU A 222 -14.10 -3.51 -3.89
CA LEU A 222 -14.11 -4.49 -4.99
C LEU A 222 -14.11 -5.94 -4.49
N LEU A 223 -13.74 -6.18 -3.23
CA LEU A 223 -13.59 -7.51 -2.67
C LEU A 223 -14.92 -8.08 -2.16
N ASP A 224 -15.13 -9.38 -2.38
CA ASP A 224 -16.21 -10.12 -1.72
C ASP A 224 -15.87 -10.38 -0.24
N VAL A 225 -16.09 -9.35 0.58
CA VAL A 225 -15.89 -9.39 2.02
C VAL A 225 -17.18 -9.71 2.76
N GLU A 226 -17.11 -10.64 3.70
CA GLU A 226 -18.09 -10.78 4.76
C GLU A 226 -17.37 -11.26 6.01
N PHE A 227 -17.65 -10.64 7.16
CA PHE A 227 -17.11 -11.10 8.44
C PHE A 227 -17.42 -12.58 8.62
N SER A 228 -16.37 -13.38 8.87
CA SER A 228 -16.52 -14.81 9.11
C SER A 228 -17.49 -15.03 10.28
N ARG A 229 -18.30 -16.10 10.22
CA ARG A 229 -19.23 -16.44 11.30
C ARG A 229 -18.51 -16.53 12.65
N GLY A 230 -17.29 -17.07 12.65
CA GLY A 230 -16.42 -17.14 13.84
C GLY A 230 -15.93 -15.78 14.35
N PHE A 231 -15.68 -14.78 13.50
CA PHE A 231 -15.34 -13.43 13.96
C PHE A 231 -16.56 -12.69 14.49
N LYS A 232 -17.75 -12.90 13.89
CA LYS A 232 -19.02 -12.42 14.45
C LYS A 232 -19.30 -13.04 15.82
N GLU A 233 -18.97 -14.31 16.02
CA GLU A 233 -19.09 -15.00 17.32
C GLU A 233 -18.07 -14.51 18.34
N LEU A 234 -16.80 -14.27 17.94
CA LEU A 234 -15.79 -13.65 18.79
C LEU A 234 -16.21 -12.25 19.23
N LEU A 235 -16.70 -11.42 18.31
CA LEU A 235 -17.20 -10.07 18.62
C LEU A 235 -18.38 -10.12 19.60
N ARG A 236 -19.29 -11.10 19.46
CA ARG A 236 -20.39 -11.33 20.41
C ARG A 236 -19.93 -11.80 21.78
N TRP A 237 -18.80 -12.48 21.86
CA TRP A 237 -18.21 -12.92 23.13
C TRP A 237 -17.48 -11.79 23.87
N VAL A 238 -17.01 -10.78 23.13
CA VAL A 238 -16.25 -9.66 23.67
C VAL A 238 -17.13 -8.42 23.94
N SER A 239 -18.33 -8.35 23.34
CA SER A 239 -19.36 -7.34 23.61
C SER A 239 -20.30 -7.73 24.75
#